data_AF-A0A1G8E9R9-F1
#
_entry.id   AF-A0A1G8E9R9-F1
#
_cell.length_a   1.000
_cell.length_b   1.000
_cell.length_c   1.000
_cell.angle_alpha   90.00
_cell.angle_beta   90.00
_cell.angle_gamma   90.00
#
_symmetry.space_group_name_H-M   'P 1'
#
loop_
_entity.id
_entity.type
_entity.pdbx_description
1 polymer ?
#
loop_
_entity_poly.entity_id
_entity_poly.type
_entity_poly.pdbx_seq_one_letter_code
_entity_poly.pdbx_strand_id
1 'polypeptide(L)'
;MTAVILAWNPEKWNWDGAYRTAVAAVRDSGRHLRPWPLEGDGDLPAGAEAWLLVQGDRPNQRGLIGHGVTVSDPYAGKHPDSDDGGGPVTYVSIEFDLLLPEGEQLRTETLAALIPTVPWEAAPGSGSRIPPEVESTVRDAWGRHLRDSTWGERGELEVVPGVCPDESLARIYVNRYERRAEDRRQAIALHGPNCQACGFDFEATYGPEGAGLVHVHHTVPVSRLAWNYELDPRTDLVPLCPNCHYMAHRRSDPYTVAELRRMVSTAGHLPGAVVTDAQLAAQEAARRITSSRPE
;
A
#
# COMPACT_ATOMS: atom_id res chain seq x y z
N MET A 1 10.89 16.71 -1.91
CA MET A 1 11.71 15.48 -1.76
C MET A 1 12.47 15.29 -3.06
N THR A 2 13.27 14.23 -3.23
CA THR A 2 13.82 13.90 -4.55
C THR A 2 13.02 12.73 -5.10
N ALA A 3 12.34 12.94 -6.23
CA ALA A 3 11.66 11.88 -6.96
C ALA A 3 12.41 11.56 -8.26
N VAL A 4 12.47 10.28 -8.62
CA VAL A 4 13.16 9.81 -9.83
C VAL A 4 12.36 8.80 -10.62
N ILE A 5 12.70 8.71 -11.90
CA ILE A 5 12.20 7.70 -12.83
C ILE A 5 13.20 6.56 -12.93
N LEU A 6 12.72 5.34 -12.72
CA LEU A 6 13.41 4.10 -12.99
C LEU A 6 12.92 3.57 -14.33
N ALA A 7 13.80 3.47 -15.31
CA ALA A 7 13.45 2.98 -16.64
C ALA A 7 13.51 1.47 -16.68
N TRP A 8 12.47 0.83 -17.21
CA TRP A 8 12.50 -0.60 -17.51
C TRP A 8 11.92 -0.90 -18.89
N ASN A 9 12.67 -1.63 -19.71
CA ASN A 9 12.18 -2.15 -20.98
C ASN A 9 12.09 -3.69 -20.91
N PRO A 10 10.88 -4.29 -20.88
CA PRO A 10 10.69 -5.73 -20.75
C PRO A 10 11.22 -6.54 -21.95
N GLU A 11 11.36 -5.91 -23.12
CA GLU A 11 11.84 -6.56 -24.35
C GLU A 11 13.38 -6.56 -24.43
N LYS A 12 14.04 -5.64 -23.71
CA LYS A 12 15.51 -5.49 -23.71
C LYS A 12 16.18 -5.96 -22.44
N TRP A 13 15.51 -5.80 -21.29
CA TRP A 13 16.09 -6.04 -19.97
C TRP A 13 15.25 -7.06 -19.21
N ASN A 14 15.87 -8.21 -18.95
CA ASN A 14 15.23 -9.27 -18.18
C ASN A 14 15.02 -8.82 -16.73
N TRP A 15 13.82 -9.06 -16.20
CA TRP A 15 13.53 -8.84 -14.80
C TRP A 15 13.94 -10.10 -14.02
N ASP A 16 15.23 -10.30 -13.71
CA ASP A 16 15.83 -11.40 -12.93
C ASP A 16 14.82 -12.49 -12.47
N GLY A 17 14.33 -13.29 -13.43
CA GLY A 17 13.10 -14.09 -13.28
C GLY A 17 11.93 -13.58 -14.14
N ALA A 18 10.77 -13.35 -13.52
CA ALA A 18 9.58 -12.84 -14.20
C ALA A 18 8.98 -11.65 -13.44
N TYR A 19 8.69 -10.56 -14.14
CA TYR A 19 8.07 -9.36 -13.55
C TYR A 19 6.77 -9.69 -12.80
N ARG A 20 5.96 -10.62 -13.34
CA ARG A 20 4.75 -11.12 -12.69
C ARG A 20 5.00 -11.69 -11.29
N THR A 21 6.17 -12.28 -11.04
CA THR A 21 6.54 -12.79 -9.71
C THR A 21 6.83 -11.64 -8.74
N ALA A 22 7.46 -10.56 -9.21
CA ALA A 22 7.66 -9.36 -8.39
C ALA A 22 6.32 -8.68 -8.06
N VAL A 23 5.41 -8.56 -9.04
CA VAL A 23 4.04 -8.09 -8.82
C VAL A 23 3.32 -8.92 -7.75
N ALA A 24 3.41 -10.25 -7.84
CA ALA A 24 2.84 -11.14 -6.82
C ALA A 24 3.51 -10.98 -5.45
N ALA A 25 4.84 -10.80 -5.40
CA ALA A 25 5.57 -10.59 -4.16
C ALA A 25 5.17 -9.29 -3.46
N VAL A 26 5.05 -8.19 -4.22
CA VAL A 26 4.56 -6.91 -3.68
C VAL A 26 3.12 -7.05 -3.21
N ARG A 27 2.25 -7.71 -3.98
CA ARG A 27 0.86 -7.95 -3.55
C ARG A 27 0.79 -8.77 -2.26
N ASP A 28 1.61 -9.81 -2.13
CA ASP A 28 1.49 -10.78 -1.04
C ASP A 28 2.23 -10.35 0.24
N SER A 29 3.27 -9.52 0.13
CA SER A 29 4.10 -9.07 1.25
C SER A 29 4.09 -7.55 1.47
N GLY A 30 3.47 -6.81 0.55
CA GLY A 30 3.45 -5.35 0.50
C GLY A 30 4.72 -4.74 -0.10
N ARG A 31 5.79 -5.53 -0.37
CA ARG A 31 7.10 -5.00 -0.74
C ARG A 31 7.91 -5.93 -1.62
N HIS A 32 8.85 -5.35 -2.38
CA HIS A 32 9.88 -6.10 -3.09
C HIS A 32 11.17 -5.29 -3.17
N LEU A 33 12.21 -5.76 -2.49
CA LEU A 33 13.53 -5.14 -2.50
C LEU A 33 14.30 -5.58 -3.74
N ARG A 34 14.84 -4.61 -4.49
CA ARG A 34 15.65 -4.89 -5.67
C ARG A 34 16.80 -3.88 -5.83
N PRO A 35 18.04 -4.34 -6.08
CA PRO A 35 19.10 -3.51 -6.62
C PRO A 35 18.73 -2.97 -8.00
N TRP A 36 18.79 -1.65 -8.19
CA TRP A 36 18.48 -0.99 -9.44
C TRP A 36 19.71 -0.27 -9.99
N PRO A 37 20.11 -0.51 -11.25
CA PRO A 37 21.22 0.20 -11.87
C PRO A 37 20.83 1.64 -12.21
N LEU A 38 21.72 2.58 -11.94
CA LEU A 38 21.55 4.00 -12.28
C LEU A 38 22.37 4.37 -13.51
N GLU A 39 21.82 5.25 -14.33
CA GLU A 39 22.52 5.89 -15.44
C GLU A 39 22.89 7.32 -15.04
N GLY A 40 24.17 7.70 -15.21
CA GLY A 40 24.67 9.05 -14.91
C GLY A 40 25.31 9.20 -13.52
N ASP A 41 25.29 10.42 -12.97
CA ASP A 41 26.08 10.83 -11.79
C ASP A 41 25.69 10.13 -10.48
N GLY A 42 24.64 9.31 -10.49
CA GLY A 42 24.33 8.35 -9.43
C GLY A 42 23.95 8.95 -8.07
N ASP A 43 23.90 10.28 -7.92
CA ASP A 43 23.52 10.94 -6.68
C ASP A 43 22.02 10.75 -6.40
N LEU A 44 21.68 9.72 -5.62
CA LEU A 44 20.34 9.45 -5.13
C LEU A 44 20.41 9.05 -3.66
N PRO A 45 20.02 9.94 -2.72
CA PRO A 45 20.04 9.61 -1.31
C PRO A 45 18.95 8.59 -0.97
N ALA A 46 19.18 7.80 0.08
CA ALA A 46 18.11 6.99 0.66
C ALA A 46 16.89 7.86 1.04
N GLY A 47 15.69 7.33 0.84
CA GLY A 47 14.41 8.03 1.05
C GLY A 47 13.91 8.81 -0.17
N ALA A 48 14.66 8.84 -1.28
CA ALA A 48 14.15 9.35 -2.55
C ALA A 48 13.02 8.45 -3.10
N GLU A 49 11.98 9.08 -3.63
CA GLU A 49 10.82 8.44 -4.24
C GLU A 49 11.18 7.91 -5.64
N ALA A 50 10.77 6.70 -5.96
CA ALA A 50 11.15 6.01 -7.17
C ALA A 50 9.93 5.53 -7.96
N TRP A 51 9.80 6.03 -9.18
CA TRP A 51 8.71 5.73 -10.10
C TRP A 51 9.17 4.80 -11.21
N LEU A 52 8.60 3.60 -11.28
CA LEU A 52 8.94 2.63 -12.33
C LEU A 52 8.20 2.97 -13.62
N LEU A 53 8.94 3.34 -14.66
CA LEU A 53 8.43 3.62 -16.00
C LEU A 53 8.75 2.44 -16.92
N VAL A 54 7.71 1.79 -17.45
CA VAL A 54 7.86 0.83 -18.54
C VAL A 54 7.99 1.58 -19.87
N GLN A 55 9.02 1.24 -20.67
CA GLN A 55 9.42 1.97 -21.87
C GLN A 55 9.13 1.24 -23.20
N GLY A 56 8.45 0.09 -23.19
CA GLY A 56 8.32 -0.87 -24.31
C GLY A 56 8.21 -0.31 -25.73
N ASP A 57 8.49 -1.15 -26.74
CA ASP A 57 8.66 -0.68 -28.12
C ASP A 57 7.39 -0.05 -28.72
N ARG A 58 6.19 -0.38 -28.20
CA ARG A 58 4.93 0.26 -28.61
C ARG A 58 4.50 1.36 -27.63
N PRO A 59 4.01 2.52 -28.12
CA PRO A 59 3.58 3.64 -27.26
C PRO A 59 2.54 3.25 -26.19
N ASN A 60 1.57 2.40 -26.54
CA ASN A 60 0.53 1.95 -25.62
C ASN A 60 1.03 1.01 -24.50
N GLN A 61 2.28 0.55 -24.58
CA GLN A 61 2.93 -0.23 -23.53
C GLN A 61 3.72 0.64 -22.56
N ARG A 62 3.80 1.96 -22.80
CA ARG A 62 4.59 2.89 -22.01
C ARG A 62 3.75 3.52 -20.90
N GLY A 63 4.34 3.64 -19.71
CA GLY A 63 3.65 4.25 -18.59
C GLY A 63 4.28 3.95 -17.25
N LEU A 64 3.81 4.65 -16.21
CA LEU A 64 4.17 4.31 -14.84
C LEU A 64 3.48 3.01 -14.44
N ILE A 65 4.26 2.04 -14.00
CA ILE A 65 3.81 0.70 -13.65
C ILE A 65 4.16 0.32 -12.20
N GLY A 66 4.81 1.23 -11.47
CA GLY A 66 5.14 0.96 -10.08
C GLY A 66 5.65 2.17 -9.32
N HIS A 67 5.63 2.03 -8.01
CA HIS A 67 6.12 2.97 -7.04
C HIS A 67 7.03 2.24 -6.03
N GLY A 68 7.99 2.98 -5.48
CA GLY A 68 8.89 2.50 -4.45
C GLY A 68 9.73 3.64 -3.87
N VAL A 69 10.61 3.26 -2.96
CA VAL A 69 11.54 4.19 -2.31
C VAL A 69 12.95 3.62 -2.31
N THR A 70 13.93 4.51 -2.44
CA THR A 70 15.34 4.15 -2.24
C THR A 70 15.58 3.87 -0.76
N VAL A 71 16.23 2.75 -0.45
CA VAL A 71 16.54 2.33 0.94
C VAL A 71 18.04 2.23 1.22
N SER A 72 18.86 2.57 0.23
CA SER A 72 20.31 2.67 0.38
C SER A 72 20.83 3.90 -0.33
N ASP A 73 21.99 4.37 0.08
CA ASP A 73 22.80 5.25 -0.75
C ASP A 73 23.34 4.49 -1.98
N PRO A 74 23.83 5.19 -3.01
CA PRO A 74 24.37 4.58 -4.21
C PRO A 74 25.64 3.77 -3.90
N TYR A 75 25.75 2.56 -4.44
CA TYR A 75 26.89 1.67 -4.23
C TYR A 75 27.37 1.05 -5.54
N ALA A 76 28.68 0.79 -5.63
CA ALA A 76 29.26 0.14 -6.80
C ALA A 76 28.95 -1.36 -6.81
N GLY A 77 28.52 -1.88 -7.96
CA GLY A 77 28.28 -3.29 -8.20
C GLY A 77 28.85 -3.75 -9.55
N LYS A 78 28.84 -5.06 -9.77
CA LYS A 78 29.17 -5.67 -11.06
C LYS A 78 27.88 -5.95 -11.84
N HIS A 79 27.90 -5.71 -13.15
CA HIS A 79 26.77 -6.06 -14.00
C HIS A 79 26.64 -7.59 -14.10
N PRO A 80 25.44 -8.18 -13.92
CA PRO A 80 25.26 -9.63 -13.92
C PRO A 80 25.70 -10.31 -15.22
N ASP A 81 25.62 -9.61 -16.36
CA ASP A 81 26.07 -10.10 -17.69
C ASP A 81 27.48 -9.64 -18.12
N SER A 82 28.30 -9.07 -17.21
CA SER A 82 29.67 -8.68 -17.59
C SER A 82 30.68 -9.80 -17.37
N ASP A 83 31.10 -10.46 -18.46
CA ASP A 83 32.38 -11.20 -18.50
C ASP A 83 33.51 -10.20 -18.19
N ASP A 84 34.13 -10.34 -17.00
CA ASP A 84 35.40 -9.79 -16.48
C ASP A 84 35.98 -8.44 -17.00
N GLY A 85 35.20 -7.58 -17.65
CA GLY A 85 35.66 -6.35 -18.29
C GLY A 85 34.64 -5.20 -18.36
N GLY A 86 33.45 -5.36 -17.77
CA GLY A 86 32.48 -4.28 -17.61
C GLY A 86 32.92 -3.34 -16.48
N GLY A 87 32.94 -2.03 -16.75
CA GLY A 87 33.22 -1.01 -15.74
C GLY A 87 32.23 -1.07 -14.56
N PRO A 88 32.56 -0.48 -13.40
CA PRO A 88 31.68 -0.49 -12.24
C PRO A 88 30.35 0.18 -12.57
N VAL A 89 29.24 -0.50 -12.27
CA VAL A 89 27.88 0.04 -12.41
C VAL A 89 27.43 0.53 -11.04
N THR A 90 26.87 1.73 -10.98
CA THR A 90 26.29 2.27 -9.75
C THR A 90 24.89 1.71 -9.56
N TYR A 91 24.64 1.09 -8.41
CA TYR A 91 23.36 0.56 -8.00
C TYR A 91 22.78 1.36 -6.84
N VAL A 92 21.46 1.35 -6.72
CA VAL A 92 20.72 1.76 -5.53
C VAL A 92 19.72 0.68 -5.17
N SER A 93 19.49 0.43 -3.88
CA SER A 93 18.47 -0.54 -3.46
C SER A 93 17.12 0.16 -3.42
N ILE A 94 16.15 -0.36 -4.17
CA ILE A 94 14.78 0.13 -4.23
C ILE A 94 13.87 -0.86 -3.52
N GLU A 95 13.07 -0.39 -2.58
CA GLU A 95 11.94 -1.12 -2.04
C GLU A 95 10.68 -0.70 -2.81
N PHE A 96 10.23 -1.55 -3.75
CA PHE A 96 8.96 -1.35 -4.42
C PHE A 96 7.82 -1.69 -3.48
N ASP A 97 6.87 -0.79 -3.31
CA ASP A 97 5.68 -0.95 -2.46
C ASP A 97 4.39 -1.13 -3.28
N LEU A 98 4.43 -0.80 -4.57
CA LEU A 98 3.37 -1.10 -5.53
C LEU A 98 3.95 -1.41 -6.90
N LEU A 99 3.53 -2.53 -7.49
CA LEU A 99 3.80 -2.90 -8.88
C LEU A 99 2.49 -3.34 -9.54
N LEU A 100 2.18 -2.77 -10.71
CA LEU A 100 0.99 -3.09 -11.48
C LEU A 100 1.28 -4.21 -12.49
N PRO A 101 0.28 -5.06 -12.81
CA PRO A 101 0.40 -5.95 -13.96
C PRO A 101 0.64 -5.18 -15.26
N GLU A 102 1.36 -5.79 -16.21
CA GLU A 102 1.50 -5.23 -17.56
C GLU A 102 0.12 -5.01 -18.20
N GLY A 103 -0.08 -3.84 -18.79
CA GLY A 103 -1.34 -3.39 -19.38
C GLY A 103 -2.17 -2.47 -18.47
N GLU A 104 -1.87 -2.44 -17.17
CA GLU A 104 -2.54 -1.58 -16.18
C GLU A 104 -1.76 -0.28 -15.90
N GLN A 105 -0.65 -0.02 -16.61
CA GLN A 105 0.18 1.17 -16.39
C GLN A 105 -0.57 2.51 -16.62
N LEU A 106 -0.21 3.53 -15.84
CA LEU A 106 -0.60 4.92 -16.10
C LEU A 106 0.17 5.43 -17.32
N ARG A 107 -0.55 5.59 -18.43
CA ARG A 107 0.08 5.80 -19.74
C ARG A 107 0.87 7.09 -19.85
N THR A 108 1.95 7.05 -20.63
CA THR A 108 2.79 8.23 -20.89
C THR A 108 2.03 9.36 -21.58
N GLU A 109 1.03 9.07 -22.41
CA GLU A 109 0.22 10.12 -23.05
C GLU A 109 -0.61 10.90 -22.04
N THR A 110 -1.17 10.22 -21.04
CA THR A 110 -1.90 10.86 -19.92
C THR A 110 -0.96 11.70 -19.07
N LEU A 111 0.24 11.19 -18.79
CA LEU A 111 1.27 11.91 -18.05
C LEU A 111 1.78 13.14 -18.81
N ALA A 112 2.02 13.03 -20.11
CA ALA A 112 2.47 14.14 -20.96
C ALA A 112 1.40 15.24 -21.07
N ALA A 113 0.12 14.87 -21.12
CA ALA A 113 -0.97 15.83 -21.12
C ALA A 113 -1.10 16.62 -19.80
N LEU A 114 -0.81 15.98 -18.66
CA LEU A 114 -0.87 16.61 -17.33
C LEU A 114 0.43 17.33 -16.95
N ILE A 115 1.57 16.79 -17.38
CA ILE A 115 2.92 17.16 -16.96
C ILE A 115 3.82 17.22 -18.20
N PRO A 116 3.66 18.26 -19.05
CA PRO A 116 4.42 18.37 -20.30
C PRO A 116 5.89 18.73 -20.09
N THR A 117 6.28 19.16 -18.88
CA THR A 117 7.66 19.54 -18.54
C THR A 117 8.59 18.36 -18.37
N VAL A 118 8.05 17.15 -18.17
CA VAL A 118 8.84 15.92 -18.06
C VAL A 118 8.74 15.16 -19.38
N PRO A 119 9.88 14.75 -19.98
CA PRO A 119 9.89 14.12 -21.30
C PRO A 119 9.55 12.62 -21.21
N TRP A 120 8.33 12.28 -20.78
CA TRP A 120 7.87 10.89 -20.56
C TRP A 120 8.05 9.98 -21.77
N GLU A 121 7.80 10.51 -22.98
CA GLU A 121 7.86 9.75 -24.23
C GLU A 121 9.27 9.56 -24.77
N ALA A 122 10.23 10.39 -24.31
CA ALA A 122 11.63 10.32 -24.72
C ALA A 122 12.39 9.15 -24.07
N ALA A 123 11.68 8.27 -23.34
CA ALA A 123 12.25 7.13 -22.63
C ALA A 123 13.41 7.58 -21.71
N PRO A 124 13.12 8.40 -20.68
CA PRO A 124 14.14 8.91 -19.76
C PRO A 124 14.92 7.76 -19.13
N GLY A 125 16.25 7.88 -19.08
CA GLY A 125 17.13 6.87 -18.48
C GLY A 125 16.88 6.68 -16.98
N SER A 126 17.28 5.52 -16.44
CA SER A 126 17.14 5.21 -15.01
C SER A 126 17.92 6.21 -14.15
N GLY A 127 17.23 6.92 -13.26
CA GLY A 127 17.80 7.98 -12.43
C GLY A 127 17.43 9.41 -12.87
N SER A 128 16.61 9.55 -13.91
CA SER A 128 16.08 10.85 -14.34
C SER A 128 15.23 11.48 -13.24
N ARG A 129 15.58 12.71 -12.82
CA ARG A 129 14.87 13.40 -11.73
C ARG A 129 13.55 13.98 -12.22
N ILE A 130 12.51 13.81 -11.41
CA ILE A 130 11.23 14.50 -11.55
C ILE A 130 11.37 15.86 -10.88
N PRO A 131 11.04 16.97 -11.57
CA PRO A 131 11.12 18.30 -10.97
C PRO A 131 10.19 18.43 -9.75
N PRO A 132 10.65 19.03 -8.62
CA PRO A 132 9.86 19.14 -7.39
C PRO A 132 8.48 19.77 -7.60
N GLU A 133 8.37 20.73 -8.52
CA GLU A 133 7.14 21.43 -8.87
C GLU A 133 6.04 20.53 -9.45
N VAL A 134 6.38 19.36 -9.99
CA VAL A 134 5.41 18.45 -10.60
C VAL A 134 5.21 17.15 -9.82
N GLU A 135 5.97 16.91 -8.75
CA GLU A 135 5.86 15.70 -7.93
C GLU A 135 4.43 15.45 -7.43
N SER A 136 3.78 16.49 -6.89
CA SER A 136 2.38 16.38 -6.42
C SER A 136 1.42 15.99 -7.53
N THR A 137 1.64 16.49 -8.75
CA THR A 137 0.80 16.19 -9.92
C THR A 137 0.99 14.75 -10.37
N VAL A 138 2.21 14.19 -10.28
CA VAL A 138 2.48 12.76 -10.52
C VAL A 138 1.69 11.91 -9.53
N ARG A 139 1.79 12.20 -8.23
CA ARG A 139 1.06 11.49 -7.16
C ARG A 139 -0.45 11.54 -7.37
N ASP A 140 -0.99 12.69 -7.75
CA ASP A 140 -2.42 12.87 -8.01
C ASP A 140 -2.89 12.11 -9.26
N ALA A 141 -2.08 12.09 -10.32
CA ALA A 141 -2.38 11.31 -11.53
C ALA A 141 -2.37 9.81 -11.23
N TRP A 142 -1.37 9.36 -10.47
CA TRP A 142 -1.24 7.98 -10.02
C TRP A 142 -2.42 7.54 -9.14
N GLY A 143 -2.75 8.33 -8.11
CA GLY A 143 -3.85 8.03 -7.21
C GLY A 143 -5.21 8.00 -7.91
N ARG A 144 -5.46 8.88 -8.89
CA ARG A 144 -6.67 8.84 -9.72
C ARG A 144 -6.73 7.59 -10.59
N HIS A 145 -5.63 7.28 -11.28
CA HIS A 145 -5.53 6.08 -12.12
C HIS A 145 -5.84 4.81 -11.33
N LEU A 146 -5.28 4.68 -10.13
CA LEU A 146 -5.51 3.49 -9.30
C LEU A 146 -6.95 3.37 -8.79
N ARG A 147 -7.64 4.49 -8.51
CA ARG A 147 -9.07 4.48 -8.14
C ARG A 147 -9.97 4.01 -9.28
N ASP A 148 -9.64 4.41 -10.51
CA ASP A 148 -10.43 4.07 -11.70
C ASP A 148 -10.05 2.69 -12.28
N SER A 149 -8.92 2.12 -11.86
CA SER A 149 -8.46 0.79 -12.28
C SER A 149 -9.16 -0.34 -11.51
N THR A 150 -9.16 -1.55 -12.08
CA THR A 150 -9.64 -2.79 -11.42
C THR A 150 -8.88 -3.12 -10.12
N TRP A 151 -7.80 -2.40 -9.84
CA TRP A 151 -7.04 -2.49 -8.59
C TRP A 151 -7.71 -1.73 -7.44
N GLY A 152 -8.41 -0.62 -7.72
CA GLY A 152 -9.13 0.19 -6.74
C GLY A 152 -10.34 -0.52 -6.13
N GLU A 153 -10.98 -1.42 -6.89
CA GLU A 153 -12.12 -2.22 -6.42
C GLU A 153 -11.76 -3.27 -5.35
N ARG A 154 -10.46 -3.54 -5.12
CA ARG A 154 -10.02 -4.60 -4.19
C ARG A 154 -10.02 -4.20 -2.71
N GLY A 155 -10.17 -2.92 -2.38
CA GLY A 155 -10.34 -2.47 -0.98
C GLY A 155 -9.24 -2.91 0.00
N GLU A 156 -8.06 -3.34 -0.48
CA GLU A 156 -7.01 -3.98 0.34
C GLU A 156 -6.05 -2.98 0.99
N LEU A 157 -5.96 -1.75 0.47
CA LEU A 157 -5.02 -0.73 0.92
C LEU A 157 -5.78 0.51 1.44
N GLU A 158 -5.60 0.80 2.73
CA GLU A 158 -6.17 1.98 3.41
C GLU A 158 -5.54 3.28 2.89
N VAL A 159 -4.27 3.22 2.48
CA VAL A 159 -3.54 4.28 1.78
C VAL A 159 -2.83 3.65 0.59
N VAL A 160 -3.04 4.21 -0.59
CA VAL A 160 -2.40 3.76 -1.83
C VAL A 160 -0.95 4.25 -1.87
N PRO A 161 0.05 3.35 -2.02
CA PRO A 161 1.44 3.75 -2.15
C PRO A 161 1.68 4.74 -3.29
N GLY A 162 2.52 5.75 -3.04
CA GLY A 162 2.80 6.84 -3.98
C GLY A 162 1.77 7.96 -4.03
N VAL A 163 0.68 7.91 -3.25
CA VAL A 163 -0.26 9.04 -3.11
C VAL A 163 0.23 10.05 -2.07
N CYS A 164 1.00 9.60 -1.09
CA CYS A 164 1.58 10.42 -0.03
C CYS A 164 3.09 10.14 0.04
N PRO A 165 3.93 11.14 0.37
CA PRO A 165 5.35 10.89 0.55
C PRO A 165 5.62 9.92 1.71
N ASP A 166 6.64 9.08 1.58
CA ASP A 166 6.94 8.02 2.56
C ASP A 166 7.22 8.57 3.97
N GLU A 167 7.86 9.74 4.09
CA GLU A 167 8.10 10.41 5.37
C GLU A 167 6.81 10.82 6.12
N SER A 168 5.68 10.92 5.41
CA SER A 168 4.38 11.20 5.98
C SER A 168 3.63 9.91 6.39
N LEU A 169 4.20 8.73 6.13
CA LEU A 169 3.60 7.44 6.44
C LEU A 169 4.23 6.83 7.70
N ALA A 170 3.38 6.30 8.59
CA ALA A 170 3.82 5.47 9.70
C ALA A 170 3.67 3.98 9.32
N ARG A 171 4.76 3.23 9.41
CA ARG A 171 4.74 1.79 9.10
C ARG A 171 4.24 1.01 10.30
N ILE A 172 3.12 0.32 10.13
CA ILE A 172 2.55 -0.60 11.12
C ILE A 172 2.70 -2.02 10.60
N TYR A 173 3.38 -2.88 11.36
CA TYR A 173 3.43 -4.30 11.05
C TYR A 173 2.08 -4.93 11.39
N VAL A 174 1.40 -5.44 10.36
CA VAL A 174 0.14 -6.18 10.50
C VAL A 174 0.39 -7.66 10.21
N ASN A 175 -0.34 -8.53 10.89
CA ASN A 175 -0.24 -9.96 10.65
C ASN A 175 -0.75 -10.30 9.23
N ARG A 176 0.09 -10.93 8.41
CA ARG A 176 -0.24 -11.30 7.02
C ARG A 176 -1.51 -12.16 6.91
N TYR A 177 -1.77 -13.02 7.90
CA TYR A 177 -2.92 -13.93 7.88
C TYR A 177 -4.24 -13.18 8.03
N GLU A 178 -4.25 -12.05 8.73
CA GLU A 178 -5.45 -11.22 8.94
C GLU A 178 -5.83 -10.40 7.68
N ARG A 179 -4.89 -10.20 6.75
CA ARG A 179 -5.09 -9.40 5.52
C ARG A 179 -5.11 -10.21 4.23
N ARG A 180 -4.86 -11.52 4.28
CA ARG A 180 -4.97 -12.38 3.09
C ARG A 180 -6.43 -12.51 2.66
N ALA A 181 -6.75 -12.07 1.45
CA ALA A 181 -8.12 -12.11 0.93
C ALA A 181 -8.74 -13.51 0.93
N GLU A 182 -7.97 -14.55 0.61
CA GLU A 182 -8.47 -15.93 0.61
C GLU A 182 -8.85 -16.38 2.02
N ASP A 183 -7.91 -16.26 2.96
CA ASP A 183 -8.08 -16.62 4.36
C ASP A 183 -9.28 -15.87 4.98
N ARG A 184 -9.40 -14.57 4.65
CA ARG A 184 -10.54 -13.74 5.05
C ARG A 184 -11.86 -14.23 4.48
N ARG A 185 -11.93 -14.51 3.17
CA ARG A 185 -13.14 -15.04 2.52
C ARG A 185 -13.57 -16.35 3.16
N GLN A 186 -12.62 -17.25 3.42
CA GLN A 186 -12.90 -18.54 4.06
C GLN A 186 -13.39 -18.36 5.50
N ALA A 187 -12.75 -17.50 6.29
CA ALA A 187 -13.19 -17.22 7.66
C ALA A 187 -14.61 -16.65 7.72
N ILE A 188 -14.94 -15.68 6.85
CA ILE A 188 -16.28 -15.10 6.78
C ILE A 188 -17.31 -16.14 6.31
N ALA A 189 -16.97 -16.99 5.33
CA ALA A 189 -17.85 -18.05 4.88
C ALA A 189 -18.12 -19.11 5.97
N LEU A 190 -17.14 -19.39 6.84
CA LEU A 190 -17.25 -20.37 7.91
C LEU A 190 -17.97 -19.84 9.15
N HIS A 191 -17.70 -18.61 9.55
CA HIS A 191 -18.15 -18.04 10.83
C HIS A 191 -19.25 -17.01 10.69
N GLY A 192 -19.53 -16.54 9.47
CA GLY A 192 -20.46 -15.45 9.17
C GLY A 192 -19.79 -14.07 9.20
N PRO A 193 -20.49 -13.02 8.70
CA PRO A 193 -19.96 -11.67 8.61
C PRO A 193 -20.11 -10.85 9.91
N ASN A 194 -20.73 -11.41 10.94
CA ASN A 194 -20.99 -10.73 12.20
C ASN A 194 -19.79 -10.82 13.16
N CYS A 195 -19.60 -9.77 13.97
CA CYS A 195 -18.55 -9.76 14.97
C CYS A 195 -18.80 -10.87 16.01
N GLN A 196 -17.85 -11.79 16.15
CA GLN A 196 -17.99 -12.89 17.11
C GLN A 196 -17.88 -12.44 18.56
N ALA A 197 -17.38 -11.23 18.84
CA ALA A 197 -17.32 -10.68 20.19
C ALA A 197 -18.61 -9.94 20.59
N CYS A 198 -19.02 -8.91 19.83
CA CYS A 198 -20.17 -8.08 20.19
C CYS A 198 -21.45 -8.37 19.41
N GLY A 199 -21.40 -9.22 18.38
CA GLY A 199 -22.54 -9.51 17.51
C GLY A 199 -22.84 -8.43 16.47
N PHE A 200 -22.05 -7.35 16.40
CA PHE A 200 -22.28 -6.26 15.44
C PHE A 200 -22.21 -6.76 14.00
N ASP A 201 -23.22 -6.40 13.22
CA ASP A 201 -23.34 -6.69 11.81
C ASP A 201 -23.41 -5.36 11.04
N PHE A 202 -22.41 -5.12 10.19
CA PHE A 202 -22.29 -3.89 9.42
C PHE A 202 -23.38 -3.75 8.37
N GLU A 203 -23.69 -4.81 7.65
CA GLU A 203 -24.69 -4.78 6.57
C GLU A 203 -26.09 -4.61 7.16
N ALA A 204 -26.39 -5.30 8.26
CA ALA A 204 -27.67 -5.15 8.95
C ALA A 204 -27.85 -3.76 9.59
N THR A 205 -26.77 -3.10 10.00
CA THR A 205 -26.83 -1.78 10.67
C THR A 205 -26.75 -0.60 9.70
N TYR A 206 -25.89 -0.68 8.68
CA TYR A 206 -25.60 0.42 7.75
C TYR A 206 -26.14 0.18 6.32
N GLY A 207 -26.75 -0.98 6.05
CA GLY A 207 -27.19 -1.36 4.72
C GLY A 207 -26.05 -1.87 3.83
N PRO A 208 -26.24 -1.91 2.50
CA PRO A 208 -25.29 -2.50 1.55
C PRO A 208 -23.86 -1.95 1.63
N GLU A 209 -23.71 -0.68 2.01
CA GLU A 209 -22.39 -0.03 2.21
C GLU A 209 -21.58 -0.65 3.35
N GLY A 210 -22.25 -1.35 4.28
CA GLY A 210 -21.62 -2.10 5.36
C GLY A 210 -21.10 -3.48 4.95
N ALA A 211 -21.47 -3.97 3.77
CA ALA A 211 -21.11 -5.31 3.33
C ALA A 211 -19.59 -5.46 3.22
N GLY A 212 -19.06 -6.54 3.81
CA GLY A 212 -17.63 -6.82 3.75
C GLY A 212 -16.73 -5.90 4.57
N LEU A 213 -17.26 -5.10 5.51
CA LEU A 213 -16.43 -4.27 6.40
C LEU A 213 -15.95 -4.97 7.68
N VAL A 214 -16.39 -6.21 7.95
CA VAL A 214 -15.92 -6.97 9.11
C VAL A 214 -14.42 -7.32 8.97
N HIS A 215 -13.66 -7.16 10.05
CA HIS A 215 -12.25 -7.55 10.07
C HIS A 215 -12.11 -9.03 10.46
N VAL A 216 -10.98 -9.65 10.13
CA VAL A 216 -10.65 -11.00 10.56
C VAL A 216 -9.45 -10.95 11.49
N HIS A 217 -9.60 -11.56 12.66
CA HIS A 217 -8.56 -11.64 13.67
C HIS A 217 -7.95 -13.04 13.71
N HIS A 218 -6.63 -13.11 13.80
CA HIS A 218 -5.88 -14.33 13.97
C HIS A 218 -5.74 -14.66 15.47
N THR A 219 -6.36 -15.75 15.91
CA THR A 219 -6.50 -16.10 17.33
C THR A 219 -5.20 -16.64 17.94
N VAL A 220 -4.32 -17.23 17.13
CA VAL A 220 -3.01 -17.70 17.56
C VAL A 220 -2.02 -16.52 17.55
N PRO A 221 -1.39 -16.16 18.68
CA PRO A 221 -0.42 -15.07 18.70
C PRO A 221 0.74 -15.34 17.74
N VAL A 222 1.18 -14.30 17.02
CA VAL A 222 2.29 -14.40 16.05
C VAL A 222 3.57 -14.95 16.71
N SER A 223 3.79 -14.63 17.98
CA SER A 223 4.91 -15.13 18.79
C SER A 223 4.95 -16.65 18.97
N ARG A 224 3.84 -17.36 18.70
CA ARG A 224 3.70 -18.80 18.86
C ARG A 224 3.68 -19.56 17.54
N LEU A 225 3.89 -18.87 16.41
CA LEU A 225 3.92 -19.49 15.10
C LEU A 225 5.26 -20.19 14.86
N ALA A 226 5.20 -21.47 14.53
CA ALA A 226 6.36 -22.22 14.06
C ALA A 226 6.58 -21.97 12.55
N TRP A 227 7.78 -22.25 12.07
CA TRP A 227 8.16 -22.07 10.66
C TRP A 227 7.30 -22.87 9.66
N ASN A 228 6.67 -23.95 10.14
CA ASN A 228 5.78 -24.84 9.39
C ASN A 228 4.30 -24.67 9.78
N TYR A 229 3.93 -23.53 10.36
CA TYR A 229 2.56 -23.26 10.75
C TYR A 229 1.66 -23.19 9.52
N GLU A 230 0.66 -24.07 9.46
CA GLU A 230 -0.39 -24.06 8.47
C GLU A 230 -1.65 -23.48 9.10
N LEU A 231 -2.16 -22.41 8.51
CA LEU A 231 -3.35 -21.70 8.98
C LEU A 231 -4.60 -22.55 8.72
N ASP A 232 -5.42 -22.78 9.75
CA ASP A 232 -6.78 -23.29 9.58
C ASP A 232 -7.79 -22.14 9.82
N PRO A 233 -8.42 -21.59 8.76
CA PRO A 233 -9.44 -20.54 8.88
C PRO A 233 -10.61 -20.88 9.80
N ARG A 234 -10.87 -22.16 10.06
CA ARG A 234 -11.91 -22.60 10.98
C ARG A 234 -11.55 -22.34 12.45
N THR A 235 -10.30 -22.51 12.84
CA THR A 235 -9.87 -22.41 14.25
C THR A 235 -9.08 -21.15 14.54
N ASP A 236 -8.33 -20.70 13.54
CA ASP A 236 -7.28 -19.69 13.73
C ASP A 236 -7.76 -18.30 13.35
N LEU A 237 -8.88 -18.19 12.65
CA LEU A 237 -9.45 -16.94 12.21
C LEU A 237 -10.83 -16.73 12.79
N VAL A 238 -11.10 -15.49 13.21
CA VAL A 238 -12.41 -15.12 13.73
C VAL A 238 -12.82 -13.73 13.25
N PRO A 239 -14.04 -13.56 12.71
CA PRO A 239 -14.56 -12.24 12.34
C PRO A 239 -14.81 -11.35 13.57
N LEU A 240 -14.28 -10.13 13.54
CA LEU A 240 -14.48 -9.10 14.57
C LEU A 240 -14.78 -7.75 13.92
N CYS A 241 -15.57 -6.89 14.57
CA CYS A 241 -15.68 -5.50 14.14
C CYS A 241 -14.35 -4.76 14.42
N PRO A 242 -14.04 -3.65 13.72
CA PRO A 242 -12.83 -2.86 13.91
C PRO A 242 -12.55 -2.49 15.37
N ASN A 243 -13.59 -2.15 16.14
CA ASN A 243 -13.45 -1.84 17.57
C ASN A 243 -13.02 -3.05 18.40
N CYS A 244 -13.66 -4.21 18.21
CA CYS A 244 -13.30 -5.44 18.93
C CYS A 244 -11.95 -5.99 18.49
N HIS A 245 -11.62 -5.87 17.19
CA HIS A 245 -10.33 -6.26 16.63
C HIS A 245 -9.19 -5.42 17.20
N TYR A 246 -9.37 -4.09 17.26
CA TYR A 246 -8.42 -3.20 17.93
C TYR A 246 -8.25 -3.56 19.41
N MET A 247 -9.35 -3.81 20.12
CA MET A 247 -9.29 -4.22 21.51
C MET A 247 -8.55 -5.55 21.69
N ALA A 248 -8.75 -6.52 20.78
CA ALA A 248 -8.03 -7.80 20.80
C ALA A 248 -6.51 -7.58 20.84
N HIS A 249 -5.99 -6.69 19.99
CA HIS A 249 -4.56 -6.38 19.86
C HIS A 249 -4.03 -5.32 20.83
N ARG A 250 -4.81 -4.87 21.82
CA ARG A 250 -4.38 -3.80 22.74
C ARG A 250 -3.24 -4.20 23.68
N ARG A 251 -2.97 -5.50 23.83
CA ARG A 251 -1.86 -6.10 24.59
C ARG A 251 -1.07 -7.08 23.70
N SER A 252 0.14 -7.44 24.10
CA SER A 252 1.04 -8.29 23.32
C SER A 252 0.50 -9.70 23.04
N ASP A 253 -0.17 -10.31 24.02
CA ASP A 253 -0.93 -11.55 23.84
C ASP A 253 -2.40 -11.20 23.63
N PRO A 254 -3.00 -11.34 22.44
CA PRO A 254 -4.33 -10.81 22.17
C PRO A 254 -5.43 -11.25 23.16
N TYR A 255 -6.45 -10.40 23.36
CA TYR A 255 -7.66 -10.82 24.08
C TYR A 255 -8.44 -11.84 23.26
N THR A 256 -8.88 -12.90 23.93
CA THR A 256 -9.77 -13.90 23.36
C THR A 256 -11.17 -13.34 23.13
N VAL A 257 -11.90 -13.92 22.19
CA VAL A 257 -13.31 -13.59 21.95
C VAL A 257 -14.15 -13.70 23.22
N ALA A 258 -13.87 -14.69 24.08
CA ALA A 258 -14.56 -14.85 25.36
C ALA A 258 -14.27 -13.71 26.34
N GLU A 259 -13.03 -13.20 26.39
CA GLU A 259 -12.69 -12.01 27.18
C GLU A 259 -13.42 -10.77 26.65
N LEU A 260 -13.39 -10.55 25.33
CA LEU A 260 -14.08 -9.42 24.70
C LEU A 260 -15.59 -9.46 24.93
N ARG A 261 -16.22 -10.65 24.80
CA ARG A 261 -17.64 -10.86 25.12
C ARG A 261 -17.98 -10.40 26.54
N ARG A 262 -17.16 -10.77 27.52
CA ARG A 262 -17.37 -10.35 28.93
C ARG A 262 -17.24 -8.85 29.12
N MET A 263 -16.28 -8.22 28.44
CA MET A 263 -16.10 -6.76 28.50
C MET A 263 -17.32 -6.02 27.94
N VAL A 264 -17.79 -6.44 26.76
CA VAL A 264 -18.93 -5.81 26.08
C VAL A 264 -20.25 -6.08 26.82
N SER A 265 -20.46 -7.29 27.33
CA SER A 265 -21.71 -7.65 28.03
C SER A 265 -21.92 -6.84 29.32
N THR A 266 -20.84 -6.38 29.95
CA THR A 266 -20.90 -5.64 31.21
C THR A 266 -21.27 -4.16 31.00
N ALA A 267 -20.94 -3.60 29.83
CA ALA A 267 -21.12 -2.18 29.54
C ALA A 267 -22.49 -1.81 28.95
N GLY A 268 -23.22 -2.79 28.37
CA GLY A 268 -24.39 -2.50 27.53
C GLY A 268 -24.00 -1.87 26.20
N HIS A 269 -24.88 -1.92 25.19
CA HIS A 269 -24.63 -1.21 23.94
C HIS A 269 -24.90 0.28 24.14
N LEU A 270 -23.92 1.14 23.84
CA LEU A 270 -24.15 2.58 23.78
C LEU A 270 -25.14 2.87 22.63
N PRO A 271 -26.30 3.49 22.88
CA PRO A 271 -27.13 3.97 21.79
C PRO A 271 -26.34 5.04 21.02
N GLY A 272 -26.29 4.93 19.69
CA GLY A 272 -25.76 5.99 18.86
C GLY A 272 -26.54 7.28 19.12
N ALA A 273 -25.83 8.37 19.43
CA ALA A 273 -26.43 9.69 19.60
C ALA A 273 -26.21 10.48 18.31
N VAL A 274 -27.29 11.05 17.75
CA VAL A 274 -27.15 12.10 16.75
C VAL A 274 -26.41 13.26 17.40
N VAL A 275 -25.48 13.89 16.67
CA VAL A 275 -24.75 15.07 17.15
C VAL A 275 -25.78 16.10 17.60
N THR A 276 -25.70 16.49 18.88
CA THR A 276 -26.62 17.47 19.45
C THR A 276 -26.37 18.86 18.84
N ASP A 277 -27.39 19.72 18.82
CA ASP A 277 -27.23 21.10 18.36
C ASP A 277 -26.11 21.85 19.10
N ALA A 278 -25.91 21.54 20.39
CA ALA A 278 -24.82 22.08 21.19
C ALA A 278 -23.43 21.63 20.68
N GLN A 279 -23.29 20.36 20.28
CA GLN A 279 -22.05 19.85 19.70
C GLN A 279 -21.81 20.41 18.29
N LEU A 280 -22.85 20.59 17.48
CA LEU A 280 -22.76 21.27 16.18
C LEU A 280 -22.30 22.73 16.35
N ALA A 281 -22.89 23.46 17.30
CA ALA A 281 -22.48 24.82 17.63
C ALA A 281 -21.02 24.91 18.13
N ALA A 282 -20.59 23.93 18.93
CA ALA A 282 -19.20 23.84 19.40
C ALA A 282 -18.21 23.57 18.26
N GLN A 283 -18.57 22.72 17.30
CA GLN A 283 -17.76 22.47 16.09
C GLN A 283 -17.64 23.73 15.23
N GLU A 284 -18.73 24.48 15.05
CA GLU A 284 -18.72 25.74 14.30
C GLU A 284 -17.88 26.83 15.00
N ALA A 285 -17.93 26.88 16.34
CA ALA A 285 -17.07 27.74 17.13
C ALA A 285 -15.58 27.35 17.00
N ALA A 286 -15.26 26.06 17.05
CA ALA A 286 -13.89 25.57 16.87
C ALA A 286 -13.32 25.90 15.48
N ARG A 287 -14.14 25.80 14.42
CA ARG A 287 -13.78 26.24 13.07
C ARG A 287 -13.43 27.73 13.04
N ARG A 288 -14.27 28.60 13.63
CA ARG A 288 -13.98 30.05 13.70
C ARG A 288 -12.65 30.36 14.39
N ILE A 289 -12.32 29.66 15.48
CA ILE A 289 -11.08 29.87 16.24
C ILE A 289 -9.85 29.42 15.45
N THR A 290 -9.96 28.29 14.75
CA THR A 290 -8.85 27.73 13.95
C THR A 290 -8.61 28.52 12.67
N SER A 291 -9.65 29.08 12.06
CA SER A 291 -9.54 30.00 10.93
C SER A 291 -9.04 31.40 11.29
N SER A 292 -9.01 31.76 12.58
CA SER A 292 -8.62 33.10 13.05
C SER A 292 -7.20 33.19 13.62
N ARG A 293 -6.35 32.17 13.47
CA ARG A 293 -4.93 32.29 13.80
C ARG A 293 -4.22 33.10 12.71
N PRO A 294 -3.63 34.27 13.00
CA PRO A 294 -2.83 35.00 12.02
C PRO A 294 -1.54 34.22 11.74
N GLU A 295 -1.10 34.25 10.49
CA GLU A 295 0.23 33.79 10.02
C GLU A 295 1.37 34.44 10.81
#